data_AF-A0A7U9DKK2-F1
#
_entry.id   AF-A0A7U9DKK2-F1
#
_cell.length_a   1.000
_cell.length_b   1.000
_cell.length_c   1.000
_cell.angle_alpha   90.00
_cell.angle_beta   90.00
_cell.angle_gamma   90.00
#
_symmetry.space_group_name_H-M   'P 1'
#
loop_
_entity.id
_entity.type
_entity.pdbx_description
1 polymer ?
#
loop_
_entity_poly.entity_id
_entity_poly.type
_entity_poly.pdbx_seq_one_letter_code
_entity_poly.pdbx_strand_id
1 'polypeptide(L)'
;MTDRQLTPIEGVDLSGVPTRRLPGPLPRPAHGWVVRPAPGRRGPTVVHDATCRHAVGGGTELGTLEALDALMREGARACTDCDAAAVLVPALELGQGHV
;
A
#
# COMPACT_ATOMS: atom_id res chain seq x y z
N MET A 1 -28.16 4.20 -0.99
CA MET A 1 -27.82 4.22 0.45
C MET A 1 -26.43 4.82 0.56
N THR A 2 -26.23 5.88 1.35
CA THR A 2 -24.91 6.51 1.56
C THR A 2 -24.39 6.17 2.97
N ASP A 3 -23.07 6.20 3.16
CA ASP A 3 -22.40 6.00 4.45
C ASP A 3 -22.95 6.90 5.57
N ARG A 4 -23.42 8.09 5.20
CA ARG A 4 -24.10 9.05 6.09
C ARG A 4 -25.40 8.54 6.73
N GLN A 5 -25.97 7.43 6.24
CA GLN A 5 -27.19 6.84 6.79
C GLN A 5 -26.90 5.74 7.82
N LEU A 6 -25.62 5.37 8.02
CA LEU A 6 -25.22 4.33 8.97
C LEU A 6 -24.97 4.97 10.34
N THR A 7 -25.93 4.86 11.25
CA THR A 7 -25.76 5.23 12.65
C THR A 7 -25.42 4.00 13.49
N PRO A 8 -24.40 4.06 14.37
CA PRO A 8 -24.16 3.00 15.34
C PRO A 8 -25.39 2.75 16.20
N ILE A 9 -25.71 1.48 16.48
CA ILE A 9 -26.77 1.13 17.41
C ILE A 9 -26.25 1.41 18.82
N GLU A 10 -26.91 2.32 19.55
CA GLU A 10 -26.52 2.67 20.91
C GLU A 10 -26.54 1.43 21.84
N GLY A 11 -25.50 1.30 22.67
CA GLY A 11 -25.39 0.24 23.67
C GLY A 11 -24.91 -1.12 23.15
N VAL A 12 -24.62 -1.26 21.85
CA VAL A 12 -24.08 -2.50 21.27
C VAL A 12 -22.57 -2.40 21.13
N ASP A 13 -21.85 -3.35 21.73
CA ASP A 13 -20.41 -3.52 21.47
C ASP A 13 -20.20 -4.18 20.10
N LEU A 14 -19.66 -3.41 19.17
CA LEU A 14 -19.37 -3.83 17.80
C LEU A 14 -17.90 -4.23 17.61
N SER A 15 -17.08 -4.24 18.67
CA SER A 15 -15.65 -4.58 18.60
C SER A 15 -15.37 -5.99 18.07
N GLY A 16 -16.33 -6.92 18.24
CA GLY A 16 -16.24 -8.30 17.76
C GLY A 16 -16.63 -8.50 16.30
N VAL A 17 -17.13 -7.47 15.61
CA VAL A 17 -17.56 -7.59 14.21
C VAL A 17 -16.34 -7.59 13.29
N PRO A 18 -16.09 -8.66 12.51
CA PRO A 18 -14.97 -8.70 11.58
C PRO A 18 -15.11 -7.62 10.51
N THR A 19 -14.28 -6.58 10.56
CA THR A 19 -14.24 -5.56 9.53
C THR A 19 -13.29 -5.97 8.41
N ARG A 20 -13.78 -5.96 7.17
CA ARG A 20 -12.92 -6.06 5.98
C ARG A 20 -12.81 -4.67 5.35
N ARG A 21 -11.59 -4.23 5.03
CA ARG A 21 -11.42 -3.04 4.19
C ARG A 21 -11.97 -3.31 2.81
N LEU A 22 -12.92 -2.47 2.39
CA LEU A 22 -13.32 -2.41 0.99
C LEU A 22 -12.12 -1.93 0.16
N PRO A 23 -11.99 -2.40 -1.09
CA PRO A 23 -11.06 -1.79 -2.02
C PRO A 23 -11.36 -0.28 -2.07
N GLY A 24 -10.32 0.53 -1.89
CA GLY A 24 -10.45 1.97 -2.08
C GLY A 24 -10.89 2.29 -3.52
N PRO A 25 -11.24 3.55 -3.81
CA PRO A 25 -11.35 4.02 -5.19
C PRO A 25 -10.16 3.55 -6.01
N LEU A 26 -10.38 3.23 -7.29
CA LEU A 26 -9.29 2.85 -8.17
C LEU A 26 -8.17 3.89 -8.03
N PRO A 27 -6.94 3.46 -7.72
CA PRO A 27 -5.83 4.37 -7.51
C PRO A 27 -5.68 5.21 -8.77
N ARG A 28 -5.63 6.54 -8.62
CA ARG A 28 -5.27 7.41 -9.74
C ARG A 28 -3.85 6.99 -10.16
N PRO A 29 -3.55 6.88 -11.46
CA PRO A 29 -2.20 6.53 -11.88
C PRO A 29 -1.23 7.55 -11.29
N ALA A 30 -0.46 7.11 -10.29
CA ALA A 30 0.50 7.93 -9.61
C ALA A 30 1.71 8.14 -10.52
N HIS A 31 2.21 9.36 -10.53
CA HIS A 31 3.44 9.72 -11.21
C HIS A 31 4.62 9.13 -10.42
N GLY A 32 4.94 7.85 -10.68
CA GLY A 32 6.13 7.16 -10.15
C GLY A 32 6.00 6.58 -8.74
N TRP A 33 6.93 5.67 -8.43
CA TRP A 33 7.11 5.03 -7.13
C TRP A 33 8.42 5.51 -6.52
N VAL A 34 8.55 5.48 -5.20
CA VAL A 34 9.82 5.81 -4.53
C VAL A 34 10.23 4.66 -3.64
N VAL A 35 11.49 4.24 -3.78
CA VAL A 35 12.08 3.20 -2.95
C VAL A 35 13.02 3.81 -1.90
N ARG A 36 12.84 3.42 -0.63
CA ARG A 36 13.65 3.88 0.50
C ARG A 36 14.03 2.73 1.42
N PRO A 37 15.19 2.78 2.10
CA PRO A 37 15.42 1.90 3.24
C PRO A 37 14.42 2.22 4.36
N ALA A 38 13.90 1.20 5.04
CA ALA A 38 13.09 1.40 6.23
C ALA A 38 13.85 2.25 7.29
N PRO A 39 13.15 3.08 8.07
CA PRO A 39 13.78 3.83 9.15
C PRO A 39 14.38 2.87 10.20
N GLY A 40 15.72 2.93 10.35
CA GLY A 40 16.52 2.02 11.17
C GLY A 40 17.68 1.43 10.36
N ARG A 41 18.91 1.47 10.87
CA ARG A 41 20.13 1.14 10.11
C ARG A 41 20.01 -0.20 9.37
N ARG A 42 20.19 -0.18 8.04
CA ARG A 42 20.16 -1.35 7.14
C ARG A 42 18.81 -2.10 7.15
N GLY A 43 17.71 -1.39 7.39
CA GLY A 43 16.37 -1.95 7.35
C GLY A 43 15.92 -2.38 5.94
N PRO A 44 14.94 -3.29 5.85
CA PRO A 44 14.35 -3.73 4.59
C PRO A 44 13.86 -2.55 3.75
N THR A 45 13.90 -2.71 2.44
CA THR A 45 13.50 -1.64 1.51
C THR A 45 11.97 -1.50 1.47
N VAL A 46 11.46 -0.28 1.54
CA VAL A 46 10.05 0.04 1.47
C VAL A 46 9.76 0.81 0.18
N VAL A 47 8.76 0.34 -0.58
CA VAL A 47 8.25 1.03 -1.78
C VAL A 47 7.04 1.87 -1.40
N HIS A 48 7.08 3.14 -1.78
CA HIS A 48 6.07 4.15 -1.50
C HIS A 48 5.49 4.71 -2.80
N ASP A 49 4.27 5.22 -2.72
CA ASP A 49 3.77 6.19 -3.70
C ASP A 49 4.65 7.45 -3.67
N ALA A 50 4.90 8.08 -4.83
CA ALA A 50 5.75 9.28 -4.90
C ALA A 50 5.22 10.46 -4.06
N THR A 51 3.91 10.52 -3.80
CA THR A 51 3.27 11.55 -2.96
C THR A 51 3.17 11.15 -1.48
N CYS A 52 3.68 9.99 -1.10
CA CYS A 52 3.64 9.51 0.28
C CYS A 52 4.42 10.44 1.21
N ARG A 53 3.80 10.90 2.30
CA ARG A 53 4.45 11.72 3.35
C ARG A 53 5.70 11.05 3.96
N HIS A 54 5.75 9.72 3.98
CA HIS A 54 6.89 8.95 4.49
C HIS A 54 8.03 8.86 3.47
N ALA A 55 7.78 9.19 2.20
CA ALA A 55 8.77 9.26 1.13
C ALA A 55 9.33 10.68 0.94
N VAL A 56 8.78 11.70 1.60
CA VAL A 56 9.27 13.08 1.54
C VAL A 56 10.73 13.12 2.00
N GLY A 57 11.57 13.83 1.24
CA GLY A 57 12.98 14.06 1.58
C GLY A 57 13.97 13.02 1.04
N GLY A 58 13.58 12.17 0.09
CA GLY A 58 14.52 11.40 -0.72
C GLY A 58 14.12 9.95 -0.98
N GLY A 59 14.95 9.25 -1.76
CA GLY A 59 14.70 7.90 -2.28
C GLY A 59 15.03 7.83 -3.75
N THR A 60 14.97 6.64 -4.33
CA THR A 60 15.12 6.47 -5.78
C THR A 60 13.72 6.38 -6.39
N GLU A 61 13.45 7.24 -7.36
CA GLU A 61 12.22 7.14 -8.17
C GLU A 61 12.30 5.91 -9.07
N LEU A 62 11.20 5.18 -9.15
CA LEU A 62 11.04 3.95 -9.91
C LEU A 62 9.80 4.02 -10.79
N GLY A 63 9.90 3.44 -11.98
CA GLY A 63 8.74 3.04 -12.77
C GLY A 63 8.00 1.86 -12.14
N THR A 64 6.81 1.53 -12.66
CA THR A 64 5.97 0.45 -12.09
C THR A 64 6.66 -0.91 -12.11
N LEU A 65 7.33 -1.28 -13.21
CA LEU A 65 8.04 -2.56 -13.29
C LEU A 65 9.21 -2.62 -12.30
N GLU A 66 10.00 -1.56 -12.22
CA GLU A 66 11.12 -1.46 -11.28
C GLU A 66 10.65 -1.51 -9.82
N ALA A 67 9.46 -0.97 -9.53
CA ALA A 67 8.83 -1.04 -8.21
C ALA A 67 8.39 -2.47 -7.85
N LEU A 68 7.85 -3.22 -8.81
CA LEU A 68 7.54 -4.65 -8.64
C LEU A 68 8.83 -5.45 -8.42
N ASP A 69 9.86 -5.21 -9.24
CA ASP A 69 11.18 -5.83 -9.07
C ASP A 69 11.78 -5.53 -7.69
N ALA A 70 11.62 -4.30 -7.20
CA ALA A 70 12.07 -3.93 -5.87
C ALA A 70 11.34 -4.69 -4.76
N LEU A 71 10.04 -4.97 -4.93
CA LEU A 71 9.23 -5.73 -3.97
C LEU A 71 9.51 -7.25 -3.98
N MET A 72 10.07 -7.78 -5.07
CA MET A 72 10.51 -9.18 -5.11
C MET A 72 11.78 -9.44 -4.30
N ARG A 73 12.52 -8.39 -3.88
CA ARG A 73 13.74 -8.54 -3.07
C ARG A 73 13.39 -9.00 -1.66
N GLU A 74 14.25 -9.85 -1.09
CA GLU A 74 14.05 -10.38 0.26
C GLU A 74 13.90 -9.25 1.29
N GLY A 75 12.85 -9.36 2.09
CA GLY A 75 12.53 -8.37 3.13
C GLY A 75 11.87 -7.10 2.62
N ALA A 76 11.81 -6.84 1.31
CA ALA A 76 11.16 -5.64 0.78
C ALA A 76 9.65 -5.65 1.06
N ARG A 77 9.08 -4.46 1.26
CA ARG A 77 7.65 -4.29 1.58
C ARG A 77 7.06 -3.09 0.87
N ALA A 78 5.78 -3.16 0.52
CA ALA A 78 5.03 -1.99 0.11
C ALA A 78 4.56 -1.22 1.34
N CYS A 79 4.60 0.11 1.28
CA CYS A 79 4.09 0.96 2.35
C CYS A 79 2.57 0.80 2.48
N THR A 80 2.09 0.56 3.71
CA THR A 80 0.66 0.37 4.02
C THR A 80 -0.08 1.66 4.35
N ASP A 81 0.63 2.80 4.42
CA ASP A 81 0.10 4.13 4.72
C ASP A 81 -0.15 4.98 3.45
N CYS A 82 0.16 4.45 2.28
CA CYS A 82 -0.16 5.04 0.96
C CYS A 82 -0.65 3.95 0.01
N ASP A 83 -0.95 4.33 -1.24
CA ASP A 83 -1.56 3.42 -2.22
C ASP A 83 -0.62 2.30 -2.70
N ALA A 84 0.68 2.34 -2.37
CA ALA A 84 1.66 1.33 -2.78
C ALA A 84 1.24 -0.12 -2.48
N ALA A 85 0.81 -0.41 -1.25
CA ALA A 85 0.37 -1.77 -0.92
C ALA A 85 -0.93 -2.16 -1.64
N ALA A 86 -1.86 -1.22 -1.82
CA ALA A 86 -3.13 -1.47 -2.49
C ALA A 86 -2.98 -1.69 -4.01
N VAL A 87 -1.97 -1.07 -4.62
CA VAL A 87 -1.71 -1.14 -6.07
C VAL A 87 -0.76 -2.29 -6.43
N LEU A 88 0.39 -2.37 -5.76
CA LEU A 88 1.50 -3.21 -6.19
C LEU A 88 1.40 -4.65 -5.70
N VAL A 89 0.86 -4.90 -4.51
CA VAL A 89 0.74 -6.26 -3.97
C VAL A 89 -0.18 -7.14 -4.82
N PRO A 90 -1.41 -6.70 -5.20
CA PRO A 90 -2.25 -7.51 -6.09
C PRO A 90 -1.60 -7.76 -7.47
N ALA A 91 -0.84 -6.79 -7.98
CA ALA A 91 -0.13 -6.95 -9.27
C ALA A 91 0.96 -8.04 -9.19
N LEU A 92 1.67 -8.15 -8.06
CA LEU A 92 2.64 -9.23 -7.82
C LEU A 92 1.95 -10.60 -7.77
N GLU A 93 0.84 -10.70 -7.05
CA GLU A 93 0.07 -11.95 -6.91
C GLU A 93 -0.46 -12.42 -8.28
N LEU A 94 -0.93 -11.50 -9.12
CA LEU A 94 -1.40 -11.81 -10.48
C LEU A 94 -0.27 -12.30 -11.39
N GLY A 95 0.94 -11.75 -11.26
CA GLY A 95 2.10 -12.17 -12.04
C GLY A 95 2.64 -13.56 -11.64
N GLN A 96 2.48 -13.94 -10.37
CA GLN A 96 2.94 -15.23 -9.84
C GLN A 96 2.05 -16.43 -10.21
N GLY A 97 0.83 -16.20 -10.71
CA GLY A 97 -0.10 -17.25 -11.11
C GLY A 97 0.05 -17.73 -12.57
N HIS A 98 1.04 -17.24 -13.31
CA HIS A 98 1.24 -17.50 -14.75
C HIS A 98 2.44 -18.41 -15.06
N VAL A 99 2.84 -19.28 -14.11
CA VAL A 99 3.99 -20.21 -14.26
C VAL A 99 3.52 -21.64 -14.46
#